data_AF-A0A914QY45-F1
#
_entry.id   AF-A0A914QY45-F1
#
_cell.length_a   1.000
_cell.length_b   1.000
_cell.length_c   1.000
_cell.angle_alpha   90.00
_cell.angle_beta   90.00
_cell.angle_gamma   90.00
#
_symmetry.space_group_name_H-M   'P 1'
#
loop_
_entity.id
_entity.type
_entity.pdbx_description
1 polymer ?
#
loop_
_entity_poly.entity_id
_entity_poly.type
_entity_poly.pdbx_seq_one_letter_code
_entity_poly.pdbx_strand_id
1 'polypeptide(L)'
;MHYNQFIASQFPNKPTMTAKIDPTKNNPLMGQRNTLSPKDIEIISKMYCVPGCEDKNVYCGAWALGNFCTTAAQKGWMEVNCKKSCSLC
;
A
#
# COMPACT_ATOMS: atom_id res chain seq x y z
N MET A 1 -0.64 5.73 6.79
CA MET A 1 -2.03 6.00 7.27
C MET A 1 -2.62 4.91 8.19
N HIS A 2 -1.91 4.46 9.24
CA HIS A 2 -2.36 3.30 10.06
C HIS A 2 -2.81 3.73 11.47
N TYR A 3 -3.80 3.05 12.06
CA TYR A 3 -4.15 3.25 13.48
C TYR A 3 -3.10 2.64 14.41
N ASN A 4 -3.06 3.08 15.67
CA ASN A 4 -2.25 2.42 16.71
C ASN A 4 -2.94 1.13 17.20
N GLN A 5 -2.20 0.27 17.90
CA GLN A 5 -2.70 -1.03 18.35
C GLN A 5 -3.81 -0.97 19.41
N PHE A 6 -3.99 0.18 20.09
CA PHE A 6 -4.95 0.39 21.18
C PHE A 6 -6.12 1.29 20.76
N ILE A 7 -6.27 1.57 19.46
CA ILE A 7 -7.29 2.49 18.96
C ILE A 7 -8.68 2.04 19.42
N ALA A 8 -9.43 2.94 20.04
CA ALA A 8 -10.77 2.68 20.58
C ALA A 8 -10.86 1.47 21.54
N SER A 9 -9.76 1.11 22.21
CA SER A 9 -9.82 0.08 23.25
C SER A 9 -10.56 0.59 24.48
N GLN A 10 -11.40 -0.26 25.06
CA GLN A 10 -12.06 -0.01 26.34
C GLN A 10 -11.10 -0.19 27.53
N PHE A 11 -9.95 -0.85 27.31
CA PHE A 11 -8.99 -1.15 28.38
C PHE A 11 -7.58 -0.70 27.96
N PRO A 12 -6.84 0.02 28.83
CA PRO A 12 -5.52 0.58 28.48
C PRO A 12 -4.49 -0.47 27.99
N ASN A 13 -4.58 -1.70 28.50
CA ASN A 13 -3.59 -2.76 28.22
C ASN A 13 -4.12 -3.85 27.29
N LYS A 14 -5.26 -3.62 26.60
CA LYS A 14 -5.83 -4.58 25.66
C LYS A 14 -5.78 -4.01 24.25
N PRO A 15 -4.91 -4.51 23.36
CA PRO A 15 -4.88 -4.04 21.99
C PRO A 15 -6.16 -4.44 21.24
N THR A 16 -6.63 -3.58 20.35
CA THR A 16 -7.74 -3.83 19.41
C THR A 16 -7.24 -4.32 18.06
N MET A 17 -5.95 -4.16 17.78
CA MET A 17 -5.29 -4.62 16.56
C MET A 17 -3.97 -5.30 16.89
N THR A 18 -3.73 -6.47 16.29
CA THR A 18 -2.47 -7.23 16.40
C THR A 18 -1.97 -7.58 15.01
N ALA A 19 -0.70 -7.32 14.72
CA ALA A 19 -0.10 -7.71 13.45
C ALA A 19 -0.06 -9.24 13.34
N LYS A 20 -0.42 -9.77 12.16
CA LYS A 20 -0.39 -11.23 11.90
C LYS A 20 1.02 -11.79 11.73
N ILE A 21 1.93 -10.96 11.24
CA ILE A 21 3.33 -11.31 10.98
C ILE A 21 4.16 -10.58 12.02
N ASP A 22 5.04 -11.30 12.72
CA ASP A 22 5.98 -10.77 13.72
C ASP A 22 5.36 -9.68 14.63
N PRO A 23 4.41 -10.06 15.52
CA PRO A 23 3.68 -9.08 16.32
C PRO A 23 4.57 -8.29 17.28
N THR A 24 5.61 -8.91 17.82
CA THR A 24 6.53 -8.26 18.77
C THR A 24 7.27 -7.09 18.10
N LYS A 25 7.65 -7.26 16.83
CA LYS A 25 8.26 -6.19 16.02
C LYS A 25 7.25 -5.19 15.50
N ASN A 26 6.11 -5.65 14.98
CA ASN A 26 5.22 -4.81 14.17
C ASN A 26 4.15 -4.07 14.96
N ASN A 27 3.69 -4.61 16.09
CA ASN A 27 2.72 -3.94 16.94
C ASN A 27 3.15 -2.53 17.39
N PRO A 28 4.39 -2.30 17.88
CA PRO A 28 4.82 -0.96 18.31
C PRO A 28 5.00 0.03 17.16
N LEU A 29 5.09 -0.43 15.91
CA LEU A 29 5.24 0.44 14.73
C LEU A 29 3.90 1.01 14.24
N MET A 30 2.79 0.37 14.63
CA MET A 30 1.44 0.80 14.23
C MET A 30 1.10 2.17 14.84
N GLY A 31 0.52 3.05 14.03
CA GLY A 31 -0.03 4.31 14.54
C GLY A 31 0.95 5.47 14.62
N GLN A 32 2.15 5.35 14.06
CA GLN A 32 3.10 6.48 13.99
C GLN A 32 2.46 7.73 13.36
N ARG A 33 2.81 8.91 13.88
CA ARG A 33 2.36 10.24 13.40
C ARG A 33 3.52 11.23 13.24
N ASN A 34 4.74 10.72 13.11
CA ASN A 34 5.95 11.55 13.08
C ASN A 34 6.21 12.10 11.68
N THR A 35 6.03 11.27 10.66
CA THR A 35 6.24 11.64 9.26
C THR A 35 5.46 10.69 8.34
N LEU A 36 5.35 11.03 7.05
CA LEU A 36 4.88 10.09 6.04
C LEU A 36 5.88 8.95 5.92
N SER A 37 5.39 7.71 5.90
CA SER A 37 6.29 6.58 5.62
C SER A 37 6.78 6.66 4.17
N PRO A 38 7.94 6.04 3.85
CA PRO A 38 8.41 5.96 2.47
C PRO A 38 7.33 5.42 1.52
N LYS A 39 6.48 4.50 2.00
CA LYS A 39 5.39 3.94 1.21
C LYS A 39 4.22 4.89 1.03
N ASP A 40 3.89 5.71 2.04
CA ASP A 40 2.88 6.76 1.89
C ASP A 40 3.35 7.78 0.82
N ILE A 41 4.63 8.19 0.85
CA ILE A 41 5.21 9.11 -0.15
C ILE A 41 5.17 8.49 -1.55
N GLU A 42 5.58 7.23 -1.71
CA GLU A 42 5.52 6.53 -2.99
C GLU A 42 4.08 6.49 -3.55
N ILE A 43 3.09 6.19 -2.71
CA ILE A 43 1.68 6.15 -3.13
C ILE A 43 1.18 7.54 -3.52
N ILE A 44 1.53 8.58 -2.77
CA ILE A 44 1.15 9.97 -3.10
C ILE A 44 1.78 10.38 -4.43
N SER A 45 3.09 10.16 -4.61
CA SER A 45 3.78 10.45 -5.87
C SER A 45 3.19 9.69 -7.05
N LYS A 46 2.72 8.47 -6.83
CA LYS A 46 1.97 7.71 -7.84
C LYS A 46 0.58 8.27 -8.06
N MET A 47 -0.14 8.70 -7.02
CA MET A 47 -1.51 9.20 -7.18
C MET A 47 -1.54 10.47 -8.02
N TYR A 48 -0.68 11.44 -7.69
CA TYR A 48 -0.57 12.70 -8.39
C TYR A 48 0.23 12.56 -9.70
N CYS A 49 -0.10 13.40 -10.67
CA CYS A 49 0.24 13.18 -12.09
C CYS A 49 1.76 13.12 -12.35
N VAL A 50 2.21 11.98 -12.87
CA VAL A 50 3.43 11.88 -13.68
C VAL A 50 3.01 12.12 -15.13
N PRO A 51 3.44 13.23 -15.79
CA PRO A 51 3.06 13.51 -17.17
C PRO A 51 3.43 12.36 -18.11
N GLY A 52 2.48 11.93 -18.96
CA GLY A 52 2.69 10.83 -19.90
C GLY A 52 2.65 9.42 -19.29
N CYS A 53 2.27 9.31 -18.01
CA CYS A 53 2.15 8.04 -17.31
C CYS A 53 0.73 7.86 -16.76
N GLU A 54 -0.01 6.94 -17.37
CA GLU A 54 -1.39 6.65 -16.99
C GLU A 54 -1.68 5.15 -17.00
N ASP A 55 -2.69 4.79 -16.22
CA ASP A 55 -3.33 3.49 -16.32
C ASP A 55 -4.49 3.60 -17.31
N LYS A 56 -4.53 2.69 -18.28
CA LYS A 56 -5.59 2.61 -19.30
C LYS A 56 -6.86 1.93 -18.77
N ASN A 57 -6.82 1.38 -17.56
CA ASN A 57 -7.94 0.68 -16.95
C ASN A 57 -8.11 1.08 -15.48
N VAL A 58 -9.35 1.29 -15.07
CA VAL A 58 -9.71 1.70 -13.71
C VAL A 58 -9.31 0.67 -12.63
N TYR A 59 -9.16 -0.61 -13.00
CA TYR A 59 -8.80 -1.69 -12.08
C TYR A 59 -7.29 -1.89 -11.92
N CYS A 60 -6.45 -1.15 -12.64
CA CYS A 60 -5.00 -1.29 -12.59
C CYS A 60 -4.42 -1.22 -11.17
N GLY A 61 -4.94 -0.32 -10.33
CA GLY A 61 -4.51 -0.21 -8.94
C GLY A 61 -4.81 -1.47 -8.13
N ALA A 62 -6.01 -2.04 -8.29
CA ALA A 62 -6.40 -3.26 -7.60
C ALA A 62 -5.57 -4.48 -8.05
N TRP A 63 -5.32 -4.60 -9.36
CA TRP A 63 -4.50 -5.69 -9.90
C TRP A 63 -3.03 -5.57 -9.53
N ALA A 64 -2.47 -4.37 -9.48
CA ALA A 64 -1.11 -4.16 -9.00
C ALA A 64 -0.96 -4.56 -7.53
N LEU A 65 -1.93 -4.22 -6.68
CA LEU A 65 -1.98 -4.69 -5.29
C LEU A 65 -2.12 -6.23 -5.18
N GLY A 66 -2.73 -6.87 -6.18
CA GLY A 66 -2.83 -8.32 -6.32
C GLY A 66 -1.59 -9.02 -6.88
N ASN A 67 -0.45 -8.32 -7.04
CA ASN A 67 0.80 -8.82 -7.64
C ASN A 67 0.71 -9.18 -9.14
N PHE A 68 -0.22 -8.61 -9.90
CA PHE A 68 -0.36 -8.95 -11.32
C PHE A 68 0.76 -8.35 -12.19
N CYS A 69 1.44 -7.32 -11.70
CA CYS A 69 2.62 -6.74 -12.38
C CYS A 69 3.80 -7.72 -12.45
N THR A 70 3.89 -8.67 -11.52
CA THR A 70 4.99 -9.64 -11.43
C THR A 70 4.58 -11.06 -11.80
N THR A 71 3.27 -11.36 -11.78
CA THR A 71 2.75 -12.68 -12.14
C THR A 71 2.85 -12.89 -13.64
N ALA A 72 3.58 -13.93 -14.07
CA ALA A 72 3.95 -14.15 -15.48
C ALA A 72 2.75 -14.15 -16.45
N ALA A 73 1.61 -14.72 -16.04
CA ALA A 73 0.41 -14.79 -16.88
C ALA A 73 -0.26 -13.42 -17.12
N GLN A 74 -0.11 -12.47 -16.21
CA GLN A 74 -0.76 -11.14 -16.29
C GLN A 74 0.24 -10.03 -16.64
N LYS A 75 1.54 -10.25 -16.40
CA LYS A 75 2.61 -9.26 -16.54
C LYS A 75 2.56 -8.51 -17.87
N GLY A 76 2.50 -9.22 -19.00
CA GLY A 76 2.49 -8.56 -20.33
C GLY A 76 1.27 -7.64 -20.53
N TRP A 77 0.11 -8.04 -20.03
CA TRP A 77 -1.09 -7.20 -20.11
C TRP A 77 -0.97 -5.97 -19.19
N MET A 78 -0.47 -6.17 -17.97
CA MET A 78 -0.25 -5.12 -17.00
C MET A 78 0.81 -4.10 -17.47
N GLU A 79 1.86 -4.53 -18.15
CA GLU A 79 2.90 -3.62 -18.69
C GLU A 79 2.37 -2.66 -19.76
N VAL A 80 1.40 -3.09 -20.56
CA VAL A 80 0.82 -2.28 -21.64
C VAL A 80 -0.28 -1.35 -21.14
N ASN A 81 -1.02 -1.77 -20.12
CA ASN A 81 -2.26 -1.12 -19.68
C ASN A 81 -2.18 -0.46 -18.31
N CYS A 82 -1.26 -0.89 -17.45
CA CYS A 82 -1.18 -0.49 -16.04
C CYS A 82 0.20 0.06 -15.66
N LYS A 83 0.80 0.87 -16.54
CA LYS A 83 2.17 1.37 -16.37
C LYS A 83 2.36 2.13 -15.07
N LYS A 84 1.41 3.01 -14.75
CA LYS A 84 1.42 3.84 -13.54
C LYS A 84 1.29 2.96 -12.28
N SER A 85 0.31 2.07 -12.26
CA SER A 85 0.09 1.15 -11.14
C SER A 85 1.25 0.16 -10.95
N CYS A 86 1.90 -0.28 -12.02
CA CYS A 86 3.05 -1.19 -11.98
C CYS A 86 4.41 -0.51 -11.78
N SER A 87 4.46 0.83 -11.65
CA SER A 87 5.73 1.56 -11.52
C SER A 87 6.66 1.35 -12.73
N LEU A 88 6.07 1.34 -13.93
CA LEU A 88 6.78 1.25 -15.21
C LEU A 88 6.89 2.63 -15.88
N CYS A 89 6.68 3.65 -15.05
CA CYS A 89 7.10 5.02 -15.22
C CYS A 89 8.23 5.20 -14.18
#